data_AF-A0A1G0HDX4-F1
#
_entry.id   AF-A0A1G0HDX4-F1
#
_cell.length_a   1.000
_cell.length_b   1.000
_cell.length_c   1.000
_cell.angle_alpha   90.00
_cell.angle_beta   90.00
_cell.angle_gamma   90.00
#
_symmetry.space_group_name_H-M   'P 1'
#
loop_
_entity.id
_entity.type
_entity.pdbx_description
1 polymer ?
#
loop_
_entity_poly.entity_id
_entity_poly.type
_entity_poly.pdbx_seq_one_letter_code
_entity_poly.pdbx_strand_id
1 'polypeptide(L)'
;MRFVTTAIALFLLLPSFAFAQGKVLPEVKLTINTQISGPTDGVSFFGGNPNMFDPNAPFTGGLLPNDSIWTFLHGVNDGPSLQDQLVSETVVDIFYGNWSEESTFCELKLDLNSDTSKLISAEFIKNIPYTPGSKPITCSLQTAGQNVTLTIAN
;
A
#
# COMPACT_ATOMS: atom_id res chain seq x y z
N MET A 1 53.50 -42.97 34.52
CA MET A 1 53.52 -41.88 33.52
C MET A 1 52.08 -41.52 33.20
N ARG A 2 51.62 -40.34 33.64
CA ARG A 2 50.25 -39.85 33.36
C ARG A 2 50.32 -38.98 32.11
N PHE A 3 49.66 -39.42 31.03
CA PHE A 3 49.41 -38.58 29.86
C PHE A 3 48.23 -37.67 30.18
N VAL A 4 48.48 -36.37 30.30
CA VAL A 4 47.44 -35.34 30.30
C VAL A 4 47.28 -34.90 28.86
N THR A 5 46.24 -35.38 28.20
CA THR A 5 45.87 -34.96 26.86
C THR A 5 45.17 -33.61 26.97
N THR A 6 45.87 -32.55 26.62
CA THR A 6 45.31 -31.19 26.53
C THR A 6 44.35 -31.15 25.34
N ALA A 7 43.05 -31.14 25.61
CA ALA A 7 42.05 -30.84 24.58
C ALA A 7 42.08 -29.32 24.33
N ILE A 8 42.61 -28.92 23.16
CA ILE A 8 42.50 -27.55 22.66
C ILE A 8 41.05 -27.35 22.25
N ALA A 9 40.28 -26.63 23.07
CA ALA A 9 38.97 -26.13 22.70
C ALA A 9 39.17 -25.01 21.66
N LEU A 10 39.08 -25.38 20.38
CA LEU A 10 38.99 -24.42 19.28
C LEU A 10 37.59 -23.79 19.33
N PHE A 11 37.43 -22.68 20.06
CA PHE A 11 36.26 -21.81 19.95
C PHE A 11 36.27 -21.21 18.54
N LEU A 12 35.56 -21.86 17.61
CA LEU A 12 35.20 -21.27 16.33
C LEU A 12 34.26 -20.10 16.62
N LEU A 13 34.82 -18.89 16.66
CA LEU A 13 34.10 -17.64 16.45
C LEU A 13 33.57 -17.68 15.01
N LEU A 14 32.48 -18.40 14.80
CA LEU A 14 31.64 -18.19 13.62
C LEU A 14 31.12 -16.76 13.76
N PRO A 15 31.42 -15.84 12.81
CA PRO A 15 30.70 -14.58 12.78
C PRO A 15 29.23 -14.97 12.65
N SER A 16 28.44 -14.62 13.66
CA SER A 16 27.00 -14.65 13.57
C SER A 16 26.65 -13.80 12.36
N PHE A 17 26.39 -14.43 11.22
CA PHE A 17 25.59 -13.81 10.18
C PHE A 17 24.21 -13.64 10.83
N ALA A 18 24.07 -12.52 11.54
CA ALA A 18 22.78 -11.98 11.88
C ALA A 18 22.15 -11.64 10.52
N PHE A 19 21.48 -12.63 9.93
CA PHE A 19 20.40 -12.32 9.02
C PHE A 19 19.51 -11.38 9.82
N ALA A 20 19.52 -10.10 9.46
CA ALA A 20 18.54 -9.16 9.97
C ALA A 20 17.19 -9.80 9.60
N GLN A 21 16.52 -10.42 10.58
CA GLN A 21 15.16 -10.88 10.40
C GLN A 21 14.37 -9.64 10.05
N GLY A 22 13.95 -9.55 8.78
CA GLY A 22 13.07 -8.48 8.32
C GLY A 22 11.91 -8.40 9.30
N LYS A 23 11.79 -7.25 9.96
CA LYS A 23 10.68 -7.03 10.88
C LYS A 23 9.44 -6.89 9.99
N VAL A 24 8.54 -7.87 10.03
CA VAL A 24 7.22 -7.74 9.39
C VAL A 24 6.50 -6.61 10.12
N LEU A 25 6.41 -5.46 9.47
CA LEU A 25 5.70 -4.30 9.99
C LEU A 25 4.18 -4.48 9.77
N PRO A 26 3.32 -3.95 10.64
CA PRO A 26 1.87 -4.05 10.46
C PRO A 26 1.44 -3.37 9.15
N GLU A 27 0.74 -4.11 8.31
CA GLU A 27 0.22 -3.64 7.02
C GLU A 27 -0.97 -2.71 7.21
N VAL A 28 -1.13 -1.77 6.28
CA VAL A 28 -2.35 -0.96 6.15
C VAL A 28 -3.25 -1.61 5.12
N LYS A 29 -4.49 -1.93 5.47
CA LYS A 29 -5.46 -2.46 4.52
C LYS A 29 -6.17 -1.30 3.83
N LEU A 30 -6.00 -1.19 2.51
CA LEU A 30 -6.81 -0.32 1.66
C LEU A 30 -7.95 -1.12 1.05
N THR A 31 -9.18 -0.70 1.28
CA THR A 31 -10.39 -1.24 0.64
C THR A 31 -11.01 -0.17 -0.24
N ILE A 32 -11.24 -0.47 -1.51
CA ILE A 32 -11.92 0.41 -2.46
C ILE A 32 -13.28 -0.20 -2.75
N ASN A 33 -14.32 0.47 -2.28
CA ASN A 33 -15.70 0.11 -2.53
C ASN A 33 -16.27 0.99 -3.64
N THR A 34 -16.88 0.37 -4.62
CA THR A 34 -17.70 1.08 -5.60
C THR A 34 -19.16 0.89 -5.27
N GLN A 35 -19.93 1.97 -5.31
CA GLN A 35 -21.37 2.00 -5.10
C GLN A 35 -21.99 2.84 -6.22
N ILE A 36 -21.74 2.40 -7.45
CA ILE A 36 -22.13 3.13 -8.66
C ILE A 36 -23.38 2.47 -9.25
N SER A 37 -24.45 3.25 -9.34
CA SER A 37 -25.67 2.92 -10.07
C SER A 37 -25.53 3.35 -11.53
N GLY A 38 -25.10 2.44 -12.41
CA GLY A 38 -24.91 2.70 -13.84
C GLY A 38 -23.66 2.04 -14.43
N PRO A 39 -23.35 2.29 -15.72
CA PRO A 39 -22.12 1.80 -16.32
C PRO A 39 -20.89 2.40 -15.61
N THR A 40 -19.95 1.56 -15.22
CA THR A 40 -18.64 1.97 -14.67
C THR A 40 -17.53 1.94 -15.69
N ASP A 41 -17.84 1.62 -16.95
CA ASP A 41 -16.90 1.62 -18.05
C ASP A 41 -16.18 2.97 -18.09
N GLY A 42 -14.96 3.00 -17.58
CA GLY A 42 -14.15 4.21 -17.42
C GLY A 42 -13.60 4.43 -16.01
N VAL A 43 -14.31 4.12 -14.92
CA VAL A 43 -13.78 4.33 -13.56
C VAL A 43 -12.69 3.31 -13.27
N SER A 44 -11.49 3.78 -12.99
CA SER A 44 -10.32 2.94 -12.69
C SER A 44 -9.55 3.52 -11.51
N PHE A 45 -8.70 2.68 -10.90
CA PHE A 45 -7.76 3.13 -9.89
C PHE A 45 -6.32 2.83 -10.32
N PHE A 46 -5.38 3.63 -9.81
CA PHE A 46 -3.96 3.43 -9.96
C PHE A 46 -3.24 3.74 -8.64
N GLY A 47 -2.24 2.93 -8.31
CA GLY A 47 -1.35 3.17 -7.17
C GLY A 47 -0.02 3.74 -7.63
N GLY A 48 0.29 4.98 -7.22
CA GLY A 48 1.51 5.70 -7.63
C GLY A 48 2.82 5.05 -7.24
N ASN A 49 2.81 4.19 -6.20
CA ASN A 49 3.97 3.41 -5.79
C ASN A 49 3.65 1.91 -5.77
N PRO A 50 3.88 1.17 -6.87
CA PRO A 50 3.51 -0.24 -6.98
C PRO A 50 4.27 -1.14 -5.98
N ASN A 51 5.44 -0.71 -5.49
CA ASN A 51 6.24 -1.48 -4.53
C ASN A 51 5.68 -1.43 -3.11
N MET A 52 4.81 -0.45 -2.81
CA MET A 52 4.12 -0.36 -1.52
C MET A 52 2.87 -1.22 -1.46
N PHE A 53 2.45 -1.81 -2.58
CA PHE A 53 1.26 -2.63 -2.60
C PHE A 53 1.55 -4.12 -2.71
N ASP A 54 0.61 -4.96 -2.28
CA ASP A 54 0.73 -6.41 -2.44
C ASP A 54 0.97 -6.76 -3.92
N PRO A 55 2.11 -7.37 -4.28
CA PRO A 55 2.44 -7.68 -5.68
C PRO A 55 1.42 -8.60 -6.36
N ASN A 56 0.54 -9.26 -5.59
CA ASN A 56 -0.54 -10.10 -6.09
C ASN A 56 -1.89 -9.39 -6.16
N ALA A 57 -2.03 -8.17 -5.66
CA ALA A 57 -3.31 -7.48 -5.74
C ALA A 57 -3.61 -7.04 -7.18
N PRO A 58 -4.90 -6.90 -7.54
CA PRO A 58 -5.31 -6.54 -8.89
C PRO A 58 -4.99 -5.06 -9.15
N PHE A 59 -3.74 -4.75 -9.47
CA PHE A 59 -3.20 -3.38 -9.44
C PHE A 59 -3.66 -2.45 -10.55
N THR A 60 -4.29 -2.98 -11.59
CA THR A 60 -4.70 -2.21 -12.75
C THR A 60 -5.88 -2.90 -13.41
N GLY A 61 -6.96 -2.17 -13.61
CA GLY A 61 -8.18 -2.69 -14.20
C GLY A 61 -9.38 -1.90 -13.74
N GLY A 62 -10.29 -1.61 -14.67
CA GLY A 62 -11.51 -0.87 -14.38
C GLY A 62 -12.26 -1.45 -13.19
N LEU A 63 -12.78 -0.56 -12.35
CA LEU A 63 -13.59 -0.95 -11.20
C LEU A 63 -14.99 -1.37 -11.67
N LEU A 64 -15.43 -2.54 -11.23
CA LEU A 64 -16.78 -3.02 -11.53
C LEU A 64 -17.82 -2.27 -10.68
N PRO A 65 -19.08 -2.12 -11.13
CA PRO A 65 -20.12 -1.49 -10.33
C PRO A 65 -20.51 -2.37 -9.14
N ASN A 66 -20.66 -1.75 -7.95
CA ASN A 66 -21.09 -2.41 -6.72
C ASN A 66 -20.14 -3.53 -6.27
N ASP A 67 -18.85 -3.32 -6.51
CA ASP A 67 -17.77 -4.25 -6.18
C ASP A 67 -16.84 -3.68 -5.10
N SER A 68 -16.08 -4.57 -4.46
CA SER A 68 -15.12 -4.25 -3.42
C SER A 68 -13.80 -4.95 -3.72
N ILE A 69 -12.74 -4.16 -3.87
CA ILE A 69 -11.38 -4.67 -3.96
C ILE A 69 -10.59 -4.23 -2.73
N TRP A 70 -9.62 -5.04 -2.34
CA TRP A 70 -8.72 -4.69 -1.25
C TRP A 70 -7.29 -5.07 -1.60
N THR A 71 -6.37 -4.33 -1.00
CA THR A 71 -4.93 -4.57 -1.05
C THR A 71 -4.31 -4.20 0.28
N PHE A 72 -3.15 -4.78 0.58
CA PHE A 72 -2.30 -4.30 1.64
C PHE A 72 -1.31 -3.28 1.10
N LEU A 73 -1.04 -2.31 1.95
CA LEU A 73 0.01 -1.32 1.81
C LEU A 73 1.08 -1.64 2.85
N HIS A 74 2.29 -1.90 2.37
CA HIS A 74 3.46 -2.18 3.19
C HIS A 74 4.38 -0.96 3.19
N GLY A 75 4.95 -0.65 4.36
CA GLY A 75 6.19 0.12 4.39
C GLY A 75 7.33 -0.82 4.02
N VAL A 76 8.03 -0.53 2.93
CA VAL A 76 9.17 -1.35 2.52
C VAL A 76 10.30 -1.14 3.52
N ASN A 77 10.59 -2.14 4.35
CA ASN A 77 11.81 -2.23 5.13
C ASN A 77 12.51 -3.55 4.77
N ASP A 78 12.89 -3.67 3.50
CA ASP A 78 13.43 -4.89 2.86
C ASP A 78 14.92 -5.12 3.17
N GLY A 79 15.26 -5.03 4.46
CA GLY A 79 16.59 -5.36 4.95
C GLY A 79 17.73 -4.48 4.38
N PRO A 80 18.98 -4.81 4.69
CA PRO A 80 20.13 -3.96 4.40
C PRO A 80 20.49 -3.83 2.90
N SER A 81 19.81 -4.51 1.98
CA SER A 81 20.15 -4.56 0.55
C SER A 81 19.41 -3.56 -0.35
N LEU A 82 18.44 -2.81 0.19
CA LEU A 82 17.79 -1.68 -0.49
C LEU A 82 17.75 -0.48 0.46
N GLN A 83 18.92 -0.05 0.92
CA GLN A 83 19.03 1.21 1.67
C GLN A 83 18.57 2.37 0.78
N ASP A 84 17.70 3.20 1.35
CA ASP A 84 17.37 4.58 0.96
C ASP A 84 16.16 4.86 0.07
N GLN A 85 15.24 3.92 -0.15
CA GLN A 85 13.88 4.28 -0.62
C GLN A 85 12.84 4.07 0.47
N LEU A 86 13.00 4.86 1.54
CA LEU A 86 11.92 5.18 2.46
C LEU A 86 10.80 5.86 1.66
N VAL A 87 9.70 5.14 1.43
CA VAL A 87 8.51 5.75 0.84
C VAL A 87 7.53 6.01 1.97
N SER A 88 7.56 7.24 2.48
CA SER A 88 6.62 7.75 3.49
C SER A 88 5.24 8.03 2.90
N GLU A 89 5.09 8.07 1.58
CA GLU A 89 3.89 8.57 0.90
C GLU A 89 3.45 7.64 -0.22
N THR A 90 2.20 7.15 -0.15
CA THR A 90 1.53 6.52 -1.29
C THR A 90 0.41 7.41 -1.79
N VAL A 91 0.31 7.55 -3.11
CA VAL A 91 -0.81 8.20 -3.78
C VAL A 91 -1.68 7.13 -4.46
N VAL A 92 -2.98 7.21 -4.25
CA VAL A 92 -4.00 6.38 -4.93
C VAL A 92 -4.87 7.30 -5.76
N ASP A 93 -4.84 7.10 -7.08
CA ASP A 93 -5.58 7.88 -8.05
C ASP A 93 -6.83 7.13 -8.52
N ILE A 94 -7.97 7.81 -8.51
CA ILE A 94 -9.21 7.37 -9.16
C ILE A 94 -9.49 8.33 -10.31
N PHE A 95 -9.63 7.74 -11.50
CA PHE A 95 -9.83 8.47 -12.75
C PHE A 95 -10.91 7.82 -13.60
N TYR A 96 -11.44 8.57 -14.56
CA TYR A 96 -12.40 8.07 -15.54
C TYR A 96 -11.83 8.10 -16.96
N GLY A 97 -11.86 6.96 -17.65
CA GLY A 97 -11.34 6.80 -19.00
C GLY A 97 -9.87 6.40 -19.00
N ASN A 98 -9.02 7.17 -19.68
CA ASN A 98 -7.57 6.94 -19.73
C ASN A 98 -6.89 7.73 -18.60
N TRP A 99 -5.84 7.15 -18.01
CA TRP A 99 -5.05 7.80 -16.96
C TRP A 99 -4.38 9.08 -17.48
N SER A 100 -4.91 10.22 -17.07
CA SER A 100 -4.33 11.57 -17.23
C SER A 100 -4.75 12.45 -16.05
N GLU A 101 -3.92 13.41 -15.64
CA GLU A 101 -4.19 14.30 -14.49
C GLU A 101 -5.53 15.06 -14.61
N GLU A 102 -5.98 15.34 -15.84
CA GLU A 102 -7.25 16.01 -16.14
C GLU A 102 -8.47 15.12 -15.85
N SER A 103 -8.30 13.80 -15.89
CA SER A 103 -9.37 12.80 -15.67
C SER A 103 -9.40 12.22 -14.25
N THR A 104 -8.33 12.41 -13.47
CA THR A 104 -8.30 12.08 -12.05
C THR A 104 -9.27 12.99 -11.32
N PHE A 105 -10.25 12.42 -10.63
CA PHE A 105 -11.24 13.19 -9.88
C PHE A 105 -11.12 12.99 -8.37
N CYS A 106 -10.36 11.98 -7.97
CA CYS A 106 -10.17 11.61 -6.59
C CYS A 106 -8.76 11.06 -6.41
N GLU A 107 -7.98 11.69 -5.56
CA GLU A 107 -6.58 11.38 -5.29
C GLU A 107 -6.40 11.36 -3.78
N LEU A 108 -5.97 10.20 -3.27
CA LEU A 108 -5.83 9.92 -1.86
C LEU A 108 -4.34 9.78 -1.53
N LYS A 109 -3.86 10.59 -0.58
CA LYS A 109 -2.55 10.45 0.03
C LYS A 109 -2.64 9.61 1.30
N LEU A 110 -1.73 8.67 1.43
CA LEU A 110 -1.55 7.85 2.63
C LEU A 110 -0.14 8.10 3.17
N ASP A 111 -0.07 8.60 4.40
CA ASP A 111 1.19 8.81 5.12
C ASP A 111 1.38 7.68 6.12
N LEU A 112 2.51 6.99 6.02
CA LEU A 112 2.89 5.87 6.87
C LEU A 112 4.12 6.22 7.70
N ASN A 113 4.08 5.88 8.98
CA ASN A 113 5.26 6.00 9.83
C ASN A 113 6.34 5.03 9.34
N SER A 114 7.48 5.59 8.96
CA SER A 114 8.63 4.87 8.40
C SER A 114 9.15 3.72 9.28
N ASP A 115 9.07 3.85 10.61
CA ASP A 115 9.66 2.89 11.54
C ASP A 115 8.70 1.76 11.92
N THR A 116 7.40 2.00 11.75
CA THR A 116 6.34 1.13 12.27
C THR A 116 5.29 0.70 11.25
N SER A 117 5.30 1.26 10.03
CA SER A 117 4.24 1.14 9.01
C SER A 117 2.83 1.44 9.51
N LYS A 118 2.73 2.16 10.64
CA LYS A 118 1.44 2.63 11.14
C LYS A 118 0.96 3.75 10.26
N LEU A 119 -0.32 3.70 9.89
CA LEU A 119 -1.01 4.80 9.24
C LEU A 119 -0.93 6.04 10.15
N ILE A 120 -0.31 7.10 9.64
CA ILE A 120 -0.30 8.42 10.27
C ILE A 120 -1.57 9.17 9.85
N SER A 121 -1.80 9.26 8.54
CA SER A 121 -2.94 9.94 7.97
C SER A 121 -3.38 9.32 6.64
N ALA A 122 -4.63 9.59 6.29
CA ALA A 122 -5.19 9.34 4.97
C ALA A 122 -6.06 10.55 4.61
N GLU A 123 -5.75 11.23 3.52
CA GLU A 123 -6.43 12.47 3.14
C GLU A 123 -6.50 12.66 1.63
N PHE A 124 -7.55 13.32 1.17
CA PHE A 124 -7.68 13.65 -0.24
C PHE A 124 -6.76 14.83 -0.60
N ILE A 125 -5.88 14.64 -1.58
CA ILE A 125 -5.21 15.75 -2.28
C ILE A 125 -6.15 16.32 -3.33
N LYS A 126 -6.97 15.47 -3.95
CA LYS A 126 -8.02 15.83 -4.91
C LYS A 126 -9.30 15.09 -4.57
N ASN A 127 -10.42 15.78 -4.50
CA ASN A 127 -11.75 15.15 -4.38
C ASN A 127 -12.79 16.08 -5.00
N ILE A 128 -12.87 16.04 -6.32
CA ILE A 128 -13.75 16.88 -7.12
C ILE A 128 -14.81 15.97 -7.72
N PRO A 129 -16.11 16.24 -7.52
CA PRO A 129 -17.15 15.44 -8.14
C PRO A 129 -16.97 15.39 -9.67
N TYR A 130 -17.04 14.20 -10.24
CA TYR A 130 -16.89 13.99 -11.68
C TYR A 130 -18.19 13.48 -12.29
N THR A 131 -18.60 14.07 -13.42
CA THR A 131 -19.92 13.82 -14.01
C THR A 131 -19.75 13.30 -15.43
N PRO A 132 -19.48 11.99 -15.64
CA PRO A 132 -19.39 11.41 -16.98
C PRO A 132 -20.76 11.26 -17.68
N GLY A 133 -21.86 11.59 -16.99
CA GLY A 133 -23.22 11.41 -17.47
C GLY A 133 -24.23 12.24 -16.67
N SER A 134 -25.31 11.61 -16.19
CA SER A 134 -26.41 12.30 -15.51
C SER A 134 -26.28 12.38 -13.98
N LYS A 135 -25.37 11.60 -13.38
CA LYS A 135 -25.13 11.60 -11.93
C LYS A 135 -23.65 11.89 -11.63
N PRO A 136 -23.36 12.79 -10.67
CA PRO A 136 -22.00 13.05 -10.23
C PRO A 136 -21.47 11.85 -9.42
N ILE A 137 -20.25 11.44 -9.70
CA ILE A 137 -19.48 10.48 -8.93
C ILE A 137 -18.68 11.26 -7.88
N THR A 138 -18.71 10.78 -6.64
CA THR A 138 -18.00 11.37 -5.50
C THR A 138 -17.18 10.32 -4.76
N CYS A 139 -16.09 10.76 -4.12
CA CYS A 139 -15.30 9.94 -3.24
C CYS A 139 -15.53 10.32 -1.78
N SER A 140 -15.60 9.30 -0.92
CA SER A 140 -15.59 9.46 0.54
C SER A 140 -14.56 8.51 1.17
N LEU A 141 -13.99 8.96 2.28
CA LEU A 141 -12.92 8.26 2.97
C LEU A 141 -13.34 7.96 4.40
N GLN A 142 -13.08 6.73 4.84
CA GLN A 142 -13.21 6.32 6.23
C GLN A 142 -11.93 5.64 6.69
N THR A 143 -11.45 6.02 7.88
CA THR A 143 -10.28 5.40 8.51
C THR A 143 -10.67 4.77 9.85
N ALA A 144 -10.13 3.58 10.13
CA ALA A 144 -10.33 2.87 11.38
C ALA A 144 -9.07 2.06 11.72
N GLY A 145 -8.16 2.70 12.47
CA GLY A 145 -6.84 2.13 12.75
C GLY A 145 -6.03 1.95 11.48
N GLN A 146 -5.58 0.72 11.21
CA GLN A 146 -4.82 0.37 10.00
C GLN A 146 -5.72 0.08 8.78
N ASN A 147 -7.04 0.32 8.86
CA ASN A 147 -7.96 0.12 7.75
C ASN A 147 -8.35 1.46 7.14
N VAL A 148 -8.17 1.58 5.83
CA VAL A 148 -8.60 2.71 5.01
C VAL A 148 -9.64 2.21 4.03
N THR A 149 -10.82 2.82 4.05
CA THR A 149 -11.90 2.51 3.12
C THR A 149 -12.19 3.74 2.27
N LEU A 150 -11.95 3.61 0.97
CA LEU A 150 -12.35 4.58 -0.05
C LEU A 150 -13.67 4.11 -0.67
N THR A 151 -14.70 4.94 -0.65
CA THR A 151 -15.98 4.64 -1.30
C THR A 151 -16.23 5.60 -2.46
N ILE A 152 -16.45 5.05 -3.65
CA ILE A 152 -16.75 5.76 -4.89
C ILE A 152 -18.23 5.56 -5.20
N ALA A 153 -19.04 6.61 -5.15
CA ALA A 153 -20.50 6.52 -5.24
C ALA A 153 -21.10 7.59 -6.16
N ASN A 154 -22.29 7.32 -6.71
CA ASN A 154 -23.08 8.27 -7.52
C ASN A 154 -24.54 8.42 -7.07
#